data_AF-A0A0Q8AJY7-F1
#
_entry.id   AF-A0A0Q8AJY7-F1
#
_cell.length_a   1.000
_cell.length_b   1.000
_cell.length_c   1.000
_cell.angle_alpha   90.00
_cell.angle_beta   90.00
_cell.angle_gamma   90.00
#
_symmetry.space_group_name_H-M   'P 1'
#
loop_
_entity.id
_entity.type
_entity.pdbx_description
1 polymer ?
#
loop_
_entity_poly.entity_id
_entity_poly.type
_entity_poly.pdbx_seq_one_letter_code
_entity_poly.pdbx_strand_id
1 'polypeptide(L)'
;MMTEPIQSLLAAADPVSGVEDARLRGLVRSMADDVRTAATTEPAVMAPWWKRRRAIIPLGIASVVALTAAGLPLTMGIDGMRVDPDAVIPIVYTTDTGADVSCRYGIYFGNPADRSALDKQLAAFVKDHDWTGIGQAAYEYAIANPFVPGRDGGLQWDTQQNRDVMSLNIAISHMIEDEIPDELRNADPAVSGALDNSTTDCTTGQLH
;
A
#
# COMPACT_ATOMS: atom_id res chain seq x y z
N MET A 1 41.73 -10.86 -30.04
CA MET A 1 40.98 -9.81 -30.77
C MET A 1 39.52 -10.22 -30.80
N MET A 2 38.69 -9.71 -29.87
CA MET A 2 37.24 -9.97 -29.85
C MET A 2 36.48 -9.05 -28.85
N THR A 3 36.78 -7.75 -28.84
CA THR A 3 36.21 -6.76 -27.89
C THR A 3 35.21 -5.78 -28.52
N GLU A 4 35.06 -5.79 -29.85
CA GLU A 4 34.19 -4.85 -30.58
C GLU A 4 32.65 -5.10 -30.50
N PRO A 5 32.09 -6.31 -30.31
CA PRO A 5 30.64 -6.47 -30.39
C PRO A 5 29.90 -5.91 -29.15
N ILE A 6 30.55 -5.88 -27.98
CA ILE A 6 29.92 -5.45 -26.72
C ILE A 6 29.80 -3.92 -26.67
N GLN A 7 30.80 -3.19 -27.15
CA GLN A 7 30.76 -1.72 -27.13
C GLN A 7 29.68 -1.15 -28.06
N SER A 8 29.43 -1.80 -29.20
CA SER A 8 28.38 -1.43 -30.15
C SER A 8 26.97 -1.65 -29.56
N LEU A 9 26.75 -2.76 -28.86
CA LEU A 9 25.48 -3.05 -28.18
C LEU A 9 25.24 -2.10 -26.99
N LEU A 10 26.29 -1.73 -26.25
CA LEU A 10 26.19 -0.75 -25.17
C LEU A 10 25.89 0.67 -25.68
N ALA A 11 26.45 1.05 -26.83
CA ALA A 11 26.17 2.34 -27.46
C ALA A 11 24.74 2.41 -28.02
N ALA A 12 24.21 1.31 -28.56
CA ALA A 12 22.83 1.23 -29.05
C ALA A 12 21.78 1.23 -27.92
N ALA A 13 22.16 0.79 -26.72
CA ALA A 13 21.31 0.81 -25.53
C ALA A 13 21.43 2.12 -24.73
N ASP A 14 22.23 3.10 -25.18
CA ASP A 14 22.36 4.39 -24.52
C ASP A 14 21.10 5.24 -24.79
N PRO A 15 20.23 5.46 -23.77
CA PRO A 15 18.99 6.22 -23.93
C PRO A 15 19.24 7.70 -24.25
N VAL A 16 20.49 8.17 -24.17
CA VAL A 16 20.91 9.55 -24.40
C VAL A 16 21.32 9.78 -25.87
N SER A 17 21.56 8.72 -26.65
CA SER A 17 22.12 8.81 -28.00
C SER A 17 21.23 9.50 -29.04
N GLY A 18 19.92 9.64 -28.78
CA GLY A 18 18.94 10.29 -29.66
C GLY A 18 18.30 11.57 -29.12
N VAL A 19 18.73 12.07 -27.96
CA VAL A 19 18.08 13.22 -27.29
C VAL A 19 18.80 14.52 -27.69
N GLU A 20 18.23 15.27 -28.62
CA GLU A 20 18.82 16.54 -29.08
C GLU A 20 18.79 17.65 -28.00
N ASP A 21 17.85 17.57 -27.06
CA ASP A 21 17.66 18.59 -26.02
C ASP A 21 18.75 18.51 -24.93
N ALA A 22 19.56 19.57 -24.86
CA ALA A 22 20.64 19.71 -23.89
C ALA A 22 20.15 19.70 -22.42
N ARG A 23 18.91 20.14 -22.16
CA ARG A 23 18.32 20.17 -20.82
C ARG A 23 17.92 18.78 -20.35
N LEU A 24 17.30 17.98 -21.22
CA LEU A 24 17.00 16.57 -20.94
C LEU A 24 18.27 15.74 -20.75
N ARG A 25 19.30 15.98 -21.56
CA ARG A 25 20.62 15.33 -21.36
C ARG A 25 21.25 15.69 -20.02
N GLY A 26 21.08 16.93 -19.55
CA GLY A 26 21.50 17.34 -18.21
C GLY A 26 20.78 16.58 -17.11
N LEU A 27 19.45 16.43 -17.22
CA LEU A 27 18.62 15.76 -16.23
C LEU A 27 18.89 14.24 -16.15
N VAL A 28 19.06 13.59 -17.30
CA VAL A 28 19.38 12.15 -17.34
C VAL A 28 20.77 11.87 -16.76
N ARG A 29 21.74 12.78 -16.99
CA ARG A 29 23.07 12.67 -16.38
C ARG A 29 23.03 12.87 -14.87
N SER A 30 22.28 13.85 -14.36
CA SER A 30 22.16 14.04 -12.91
C SER A 30 21.50 12.83 -12.24
N MET A 31 20.43 12.28 -12.83
CA MET A 31 19.80 11.05 -12.34
C MET A 31 20.76 9.85 -12.36
N ALA A 32 21.55 9.69 -13.42
CA ALA A 32 22.49 8.58 -13.53
C ALA A 32 23.64 8.70 -12.51
N ASP A 33 24.08 9.92 -12.21
CA ASP A 33 25.09 10.17 -11.17
C ASP A 33 24.51 9.98 -9.76
N ASP A 34 23.26 10.38 -9.51
CA ASP A 34 22.57 10.13 -8.23
C ASP A 34 22.39 8.63 -7.97
N VAL A 35 21.98 7.87 -9.00
CA VAL A 35 21.83 6.40 -8.91
C VAL A 35 23.17 5.70 -8.70
N ARG A 36 24.26 6.14 -9.35
CA ARG A 36 25.60 5.57 -9.13
C ARG A 36 26.15 5.89 -7.74
N THR A 37 25.85 7.08 -7.23
CA THR A 37 26.23 7.49 -5.87
C THR A 37 25.46 6.67 -4.83
N ALA A 38 24.19 6.33 -5.10
CA ALA A 38 23.42 5.41 -4.26
C ALA A 38 23.91 3.95 -4.35
N ALA A 39 24.26 3.47 -5.55
CA ALA A 39 24.65 2.08 -5.80
C ALA A 39 26.05 1.69 -5.31
N THR A 40 26.89 2.66 -4.93
CA THR A 40 28.24 2.41 -4.38
C THR A 40 28.25 2.10 -2.88
N THR A 41 27.07 2.03 -2.24
CA THR A 41 26.94 1.55 -0.86
C THR A 41 26.74 0.04 -0.88
N GLU A 42 27.78 -0.71 -0.53
CA GLU A 42 27.79 -2.18 -0.52
C GLU A 42 26.60 -2.79 0.26
N PRO A 43 25.91 -3.83 -0.26
CA PRO A 43 24.94 -4.58 0.51
C PRO A 43 25.66 -5.47 1.53
N ALA A 44 25.47 -5.19 2.82
CA ALA A 44 25.96 -6.05 3.90
C ALA A 44 25.24 -7.40 3.87
N VAL A 45 26.07 -8.45 3.71
CA VAL A 45 25.79 -9.90 3.77
C VAL A 45 24.59 -10.26 4.66
N MET A 46 23.61 -10.96 4.07
CA MET A 46 22.42 -11.46 4.77
C MET A 46 22.80 -12.46 5.88
N ALA A 47 22.52 -12.09 7.12
CA ALA A 47 22.58 -13.01 8.27
C ALA A 47 21.15 -13.44 8.68
N PRO A 48 20.96 -14.69 9.13
CA PRO A 48 19.63 -15.29 9.29
C PRO A 48 18.81 -14.74 10.48
N TRP A 49 17.52 -14.59 10.18
CA TRP A 49 16.39 -13.94 10.86
C TRP A 49 16.10 -14.17 12.36
N TRP A 50 16.58 -15.25 12.97
CA TRP A 50 16.21 -15.65 14.33
C TRP A 50 16.96 -14.98 15.51
N LYS A 51 17.94 -14.10 15.26
CA LYS A 51 18.76 -13.49 16.34
C LYS A 51 18.55 -12.00 16.62
N ARG A 52 17.65 -11.29 15.94
CA ARG A 52 17.48 -9.84 16.16
C ARG A 52 16.43 -9.51 17.22
N ARG A 53 16.80 -9.71 18.49
CA ARG A 53 16.17 -8.99 19.60
C ARG A 53 16.83 -7.61 19.75
N ARG A 54 16.02 -6.55 19.58
CA ARG A 54 16.15 -5.18 20.12
C ARG A 54 17.53 -4.49 20.03
N ALA A 55 17.67 -3.61 19.05
CA ALA A 55 18.42 -2.34 19.18
C ALA A 55 17.97 -1.35 18.10
N ILE A 56 17.36 -0.25 18.53
CA ILE A 56 17.00 0.92 17.72
C ILE A 56 18.27 1.75 17.48
N ILE A 57 18.57 2.14 16.24
CA ILE A 57 19.39 3.32 15.94
C ILE A 57 18.78 4.02 14.71
N PRO A 58 18.48 5.33 14.78
CA PRO A 58 17.89 6.10 13.69
C PRO A 58 18.99 6.62 12.75
N LEU A 59 18.80 6.46 11.44
CA LEU A 59 19.53 7.23 10.44
C LEU A 59 18.49 7.86 9.51
N GLY A 60 18.23 9.14 9.76
CA GLY A 60 17.20 9.91 9.11
C GLY A 60 17.62 10.44 7.74
N ILE A 61 16.71 10.30 6.79
CA ILE A 61 16.11 11.41 6.06
C ILE A 61 14.61 11.09 6.02
N ALA A 62 13.89 11.48 7.08
CA ALA A 62 12.45 11.31 7.13
C ALA A 62 11.82 12.38 6.23
N SER A 63 11.56 12.03 4.98
CA SER A 63 10.61 12.75 4.14
C SER A 63 9.22 12.46 4.70
N VAL A 64 8.86 13.14 5.79
CA VAL A 64 7.54 13.00 6.41
C VAL A 64 6.52 13.63 5.47
N VAL A 65 5.94 12.83 4.58
CA VAL A 65 4.65 13.16 3.94
C VAL A 65 3.57 12.78 4.95
N ALA A 66 3.51 13.50 6.08
CA ALA A 66 2.39 13.41 6.99
C ALA A 66 1.18 14.07 6.32
N LEU A 67 0.49 13.32 5.49
CA LEU A 67 -0.87 13.64 5.07
C LEU A 67 -1.77 13.37 6.27
N THR A 68 -1.78 14.30 7.23
CA THR A 68 -2.76 14.29 8.32
C THR A 68 -4.14 14.53 7.71
N ALA A 69 -4.85 13.46 7.36
CA ALA A 69 -6.28 13.48 7.03
C ALA A 69 -7.18 13.73 8.28
N ALA A 70 -6.61 14.33 9.32
CA ALA A 70 -7.25 14.60 10.59
C ALA A 70 -8.19 15.81 10.46
N GLY A 71 -9.42 15.57 10.02
CA GLY A 71 -10.45 16.61 10.12
C GLY A 71 -11.76 16.34 9.41
N LEU A 72 -11.76 15.52 8.36
CA LEU A 72 -12.99 15.22 7.62
C LEU A 72 -13.62 13.91 8.10
N PRO A 73 -14.94 13.88 8.35
CA PRO A 73 -15.63 12.63 8.67
C PRO A 73 -15.56 11.69 7.47
N LEU A 74 -15.23 10.43 7.71
CA LEU A 74 -15.43 9.35 6.74
C LEU A 74 -16.92 9.04 6.74
N THR A 75 -17.65 9.55 5.76
CA THR A 75 -19.08 9.22 5.59
C THR A 75 -19.23 8.27 4.43
N MET A 76 -20.12 7.29 4.57
CA MET A 76 -20.33 6.23 3.59
C MET A 76 -21.73 6.33 2.99
N GLY A 77 -21.89 5.88 1.74
CA GLY A 77 -23.18 5.75 1.09
C GLY A 77 -23.52 4.27 0.89
N ILE A 78 -24.51 3.76 1.61
CA ILE A 78 -24.95 2.35 1.53
C ILE A 78 -26.44 2.36 1.21
N ASP A 79 -26.84 1.70 0.11
CA ASP A 79 -28.23 1.70 -0.38
C ASP A 79 -28.88 3.09 -0.49
N GLY A 80 -28.09 4.09 -0.89
CA GLY A 80 -28.53 5.49 -1.02
C GLY A 80 -28.68 6.24 0.31
N MET A 81 -28.38 5.61 1.44
CA MET A 81 -28.36 6.25 2.77
C MET A 81 -26.94 6.67 3.13
N ARG A 82 -26.80 7.87 3.71
CA ARG A 82 -25.53 8.28 4.33
C ARG A 82 -25.44 7.69 5.72
N VAL A 83 -24.37 6.95 5.99
CA VAL A 83 -24.09 6.37 7.30
C VAL A 83 -22.69 6.73 7.76
N ASP A 84 -22.52 6.76 9.08
CA ASP A 84 -21.21 6.77 9.70
C ASP A 84 -20.68 5.33 9.81
N PRO A 85 -19.37 5.11 9.66
CA PRO A 85 -18.76 3.81 9.83
C PRO A 85 -18.96 3.31 11.27
N ASP A 86 -19.14 2.00 11.41
CA ASP A 86 -19.20 1.33 12.72
C ASP A 86 -17.86 1.42 13.45
N ALA A 87 -16.77 1.36 12.69
CA ALA A 87 -15.41 1.49 13.17
C ALA A 87 -14.53 2.22 12.15
N VAL A 88 -13.56 2.98 12.65
CA VAL A 88 -12.52 3.62 11.85
C VAL A 88 -11.18 3.05 12.29
N ILE A 89 -10.57 2.28 11.41
CA ILE A 89 -9.32 1.57 11.63
C ILE A 89 -8.16 2.47 11.17
N PRO A 90 -7.20 2.80 12.04
CA PRO A 90 -6.03 3.57 11.64
C PRO A 90 -5.07 2.68 10.84
N ILE A 91 -4.72 3.12 9.63
CA ILE A 91 -3.74 2.46 8.77
C ILE A 91 -2.48 3.30 8.80
N VAL A 92 -1.46 2.79 9.50
CA VAL A 92 -0.16 3.47 9.66
C VAL A 92 0.94 2.49 9.27
N TYR A 93 1.84 2.92 8.38
CA TYR A 93 2.98 2.13 7.93
C TYR A 93 4.12 3.02 7.44
N THR A 94 5.32 2.45 7.36
CA THR A 94 6.49 3.09 6.77
C THR A 94 6.90 2.33 5.52
N THR A 95 7.06 3.03 4.40
CA THR A 95 7.50 2.44 3.13
C THR A 95 8.97 2.00 3.19
N ASP A 96 9.40 1.23 2.19
CA ASP A 96 10.79 0.83 1.99
C ASP A 96 11.72 2.04 1.72
N THR A 97 11.17 3.12 1.18
CA THR A 97 11.85 4.42 1.01
C THR A 97 11.89 5.26 2.30
N GLY A 98 11.27 4.81 3.39
CA GLY A 98 11.27 5.49 4.68
C GLY A 98 10.22 6.60 4.81
N ALA A 99 9.20 6.63 3.94
CA ALA A 99 8.08 7.55 4.06
C ALA A 99 7.03 6.99 5.02
N ASP A 100 6.59 7.81 5.97
CA ASP A 100 5.49 7.46 6.87
C ASP A 100 4.14 7.79 6.23
N VAL A 101 3.27 6.79 6.14
CA VAL A 101 1.92 6.93 5.63
C VAL A 101 0.93 6.72 6.78
N SER A 102 -0.06 7.61 6.85
CA SER A 102 -1.17 7.51 7.79
C SER A 102 -2.48 7.81 7.07
N CYS A 103 -3.39 6.84 7.07
CA CYS A 103 -4.73 6.95 6.54
C CYS A 103 -5.71 6.18 7.43
N ARG A 104 -6.98 6.19 7.06
CA ARG A 104 -8.09 5.64 7.82
C ARG A 104 -8.95 4.76 6.93
N TYR A 105 -9.36 3.64 7.48
CA TYR A 105 -10.24 2.67 6.85
C TYR A 105 -11.54 2.57 7.64
N GLY A 106 -12.63 3.08 7.08
CA GLY A 106 -13.97 3.01 7.66
C GLY A 106 -14.71 1.77 7.16
N ILE A 107 -15.41 1.09 8.06
CA ILE A 107 -16.19 -0.11 7.76
C ILE A 107 -17.57 -0.03 8.39
N TYR A 108 -18.56 -0.60 7.71
CA TYR A 108 -19.94 -0.69 8.18
C TYR A 108 -20.50 -2.09 7.93
N PHE A 109 -21.19 -2.66 8.91
CA PHE A 109 -21.74 -4.02 8.82
C PHE A 109 -23.26 -4.03 8.63
N GLY A 110 -23.69 -4.77 7.60
CA GLY A 110 -25.10 -5.04 7.29
C GLY A 110 -25.80 -3.96 6.47
N ASN A 111 -27.13 -4.05 6.41
CA ASN A 111 -27.97 -3.02 5.77
C ASN A 111 -28.34 -1.92 6.79
N PRO A 112 -28.21 -0.62 6.46
CA PRO A 112 -28.62 0.44 7.39
C PRO A 112 -30.10 0.44 7.77
N ALA A 113 -30.99 -0.07 6.92
CA ALA A 113 -32.42 -0.16 7.21
C ALA A 113 -32.78 -1.36 8.11
N ASP A 114 -31.98 -2.43 8.08
CA ASP A 114 -32.27 -3.67 8.80
C ASP A 114 -30.98 -4.39 9.21
N ARG A 115 -30.40 -3.97 10.34
CA ARG A 115 -29.21 -4.61 10.90
C ARG A 115 -29.57 -5.80 11.77
N SER A 116 -29.02 -6.96 11.44
CA SER A 116 -29.13 -8.19 12.21
C SER A 116 -28.41 -8.07 13.57
N ALA A 117 -28.62 -9.07 14.44
CA ALA A 117 -27.86 -9.18 15.68
C ALA A 117 -26.37 -9.47 15.42
N LEU A 118 -26.07 -10.19 14.34
CA LEU A 118 -24.71 -10.54 13.94
C LEU A 118 -23.94 -9.33 13.43
N ASP A 119 -24.57 -8.48 12.60
CA ASP A 119 -23.98 -7.22 12.12
C ASP A 119 -23.53 -6.32 13.28
N LYS A 120 -24.32 -6.29 14.35
CA LYS A 120 -24.02 -5.50 15.55
C LYS A 120 -22.89 -6.12 16.37
N GLN A 121 -22.78 -7.45 16.39
CA GLN A 121 -21.67 -8.14 17.04
C GLN A 121 -20.36 -7.93 16.29
N LEU A 122 -20.37 -8.00 14.96
CA LEU A 122 -19.21 -7.68 14.11
C LEU A 122 -18.77 -6.24 14.30
N ALA A 123 -19.71 -5.29 14.25
CA ALA A 123 -19.42 -3.88 14.51
C ALA A 123 -18.80 -3.64 15.89
N ALA A 124 -19.33 -4.29 16.93
CA ALA A 124 -18.78 -4.20 18.28
C ALA A 124 -17.36 -4.80 18.35
N PHE A 125 -17.16 -5.98 17.76
CA PHE A 125 -15.84 -6.61 17.70
C PHE A 125 -14.82 -5.69 17.04
N VAL A 126 -15.09 -5.21 15.83
CA VAL A 126 -14.15 -4.38 15.07
C VAL A 126 -13.88 -3.05 15.77
N LYS A 127 -14.88 -2.45 16.40
CA LYS A 127 -14.73 -1.20 17.13
C LYS A 127 -13.81 -1.32 18.35
N ASP A 128 -13.88 -2.45 19.06
CA ASP A 128 -13.13 -2.67 20.30
C ASP A 128 -11.80 -3.42 20.08
N HIS A 129 -11.55 -3.92 18.86
CA HIS A 129 -10.32 -4.63 18.51
C HIS A 129 -9.10 -3.70 18.43
N ASP A 130 -7.92 -4.22 18.81
CA ASP A 130 -6.66 -3.49 18.69
C ASP A 130 -6.06 -3.68 17.29
N TRP A 131 -6.14 -2.64 16.48
CA TRP A 131 -5.63 -2.62 15.11
C TRP A 131 -4.15 -2.21 15.00
N THR A 132 -3.44 -2.13 16.11
CA THR A 132 -2.03 -1.70 16.10
C THR A 132 -1.19 -2.61 15.22
N GLY A 133 -0.48 -2.01 14.25
CA GLY A 133 0.42 -2.74 13.36
C GLY A 133 -0.25 -3.31 12.10
N ILE A 134 -1.58 -3.26 11.98
CA ILE A 134 -2.26 -3.79 10.79
C ILE A 134 -1.84 -3.07 9.51
N GLY A 135 -1.59 -1.76 9.58
CA GLY A 135 -1.15 -0.98 8.43
C GLY A 135 0.20 -1.46 7.89
N GLN A 136 1.16 -1.74 8.78
CA GLN A 136 2.48 -2.25 8.40
C GLN A 136 2.38 -3.67 7.80
N ALA A 137 1.58 -4.55 8.41
CA ALA A 137 1.34 -5.89 7.89
C ALA A 137 0.67 -5.87 6.51
N ALA A 138 -0.33 -5.00 6.32
CA ALA A 138 -0.99 -4.79 5.03
C ALA A 138 -0.03 -4.24 3.97
N TYR A 139 0.83 -3.28 4.32
CA TYR A 139 1.86 -2.77 3.42
C TYR A 139 2.80 -3.89 2.96
N GLU A 140 3.35 -4.68 3.88
CA GLU A 140 4.26 -5.78 3.57
C GLU A 140 3.59 -6.84 2.70
N TYR A 141 2.32 -7.15 2.98
CA TYR A 141 1.53 -8.07 2.17
C TYR A 141 1.27 -7.53 0.76
N ALA A 142 0.95 -6.24 0.62
CA ALA A 142 0.70 -5.60 -0.67
C ALA A 142 1.94 -5.63 -1.57
N ILE A 143 3.14 -5.41 -0.99
CA ILE A 143 4.41 -5.54 -1.71
C ILE A 143 4.67 -6.98 -2.15
N ALA A 144 4.39 -7.94 -1.28
CA ALA A 144 4.60 -9.36 -1.57
C ALA A 144 3.57 -9.93 -2.58
N ASN A 145 2.37 -9.33 -2.63
CA ASN A 145 1.24 -9.80 -3.41
C ASN A 145 0.60 -8.65 -4.23
N PRO A 146 1.35 -8.05 -5.18
CA PRO A 146 0.84 -6.92 -5.93
C PRO A 146 -0.36 -7.32 -6.80
N PHE A 147 -1.35 -6.45 -6.85
CA PHE A 147 -2.48 -6.57 -7.76
C PHE A 147 -2.00 -6.50 -9.21
N VAL A 148 -2.33 -7.55 -9.98
CA VAL A 148 -2.06 -7.63 -11.41
C VAL A 148 -3.39 -7.57 -12.16
N PRO A 149 -3.67 -6.49 -12.91
CA PRO A 149 -4.89 -6.41 -13.71
C PRO A 149 -4.97 -7.57 -14.70
N GLY A 150 -6.17 -8.14 -14.86
CA GLY A 150 -6.42 -9.17 -15.84
C GLY A 150 -6.30 -8.67 -17.28
N ARG A 151 -6.20 -9.60 -18.24
CA ARG A 151 -6.09 -9.33 -19.69
C ARG A 151 -7.18 -8.40 -20.25
N ASP A 152 -8.35 -8.39 -19.61
CA ASP A 152 -9.53 -7.60 -20.01
C ASP A 152 -9.72 -6.33 -19.17
N GLY A 153 -8.85 -6.07 -18.17
CA GLY A 153 -8.83 -4.84 -17.40
C GLY A 153 -8.37 -3.71 -18.32
N GLY A 154 -9.30 -2.84 -18.73
CA GLY A 154 -9.02 -1.78 -19.69
C GLY A 154 -7.73 -1.02 -19.36
N LEU A 155 -6.76 -1.05 -20.27
CA LEU A 155 -5.43 -0.45 -20.12
C LEU A 155 -5.45 1.02 -19.69
N GLN A 156 -6.56 1.72 -19.95
CA GLN A 156 -6.74 3.11 -19.57
C GLN A 156 -6.87 3.35 -18.05
N TRP A 157 -7.11 2.30 -17.25
CA TRP A 157 -7.17 2.37 -15.79
C TRP A 157 -5.96 1.70 -15.11
N ASP A 158 -5.04 1.17 -15.89
CA ASP A 158 -3.89 0.39 -15.41
C ASP A 158 -2.64 1.26 -15.22
N THR A 159 -2.70 2.19 -14.26
CA THR A 159 -1.54 2.97 -13.82
C THR A 159 -0.85 2.30 -12.64
N GLN A 160 0.45 2.59 -12.43
CA GLN A 160 1.16 2.09 -11.24
C GLN A 160 0.46 2.51 -9.95
N GLN A 161 0.06 3.78 -9.85
CA GLN A 161 -0.67 4.30 -8.70
C GLN A 161 -1.97 3.51 -8.44
N ASN A 162 -2.76 3.19 -9.48
CA ASN A 162 -3.99 2.43 -9.29
C ASN A 162 -3.71 1.00 -8.84
N ARG A 163 -2.66 0.36 -9.36
CA ARG A 163 -2.24 -0.97 -8.90
C ARG A 163 -1.80 -0.94 -7.45
N ASP A 164 -1.04 0.08 -7.05
CA ASP A 164 -0.55 0.20 -5.67
C ASP A 164 -1.71 0.46 -4.69
N VAL A 165 -2.64 1.37 -5.04
CA VAL A 165 -3.88 1.61 -4.28
C VAL A 165 -4.71 0.32 -4.16
N MET A 166 -4.91 -0.41 -5.26
CA MET A 166 -5.68 -1.67 -5.23
C MET A 166 -4.97 -2.75 -4.41
N SER A 167 -3.65 -2.90 -4.55
CA SER A 167 -2.85 -3.86 -3.78
C SER A 167 -2.97 -3.57 -2.29
N LEU A 168 -2.83 -2.30 -1.89
CA LEU A 168 -2.95 -1.88 -0.51
C LEU A 168 -4.36 -2.10 0.03
N ASN A 169 -5.40 -1.75 -0.72
CA ASN A 169 -6.79 -1.96 -0.30
C ASN A 169 -7.11 -3.44 -0.11
N ILE A 170 -6.71 -4.30 -1.06
CA ILE A 170 -6.88 -5.75 -0.94
C ILE A 170 -6.13 -6.28 0.28
N ALA A 171 -4.91 -5.79 0.53
CA ALA A 171 -4.12 -6.20 1.68
C ALA A 171 -4.73 -5.78 3.01
N ILE A 172 -5.18 -4.52 3.14
CA ILE A 172 -5.87 -4.03 4.34
C ILE A 172 -7.11 -4.88 4.60
N SER A 173 -7.90 -5.08 3.54
CA SER A 173 -9.09 -5.92 3.59
C SER A 173 -8.78 -7.32 4.12
N HIS A 174 -7.81 -7.99 3.51
CA HIS A 174 -7.39 -9.33 3.90
C HIS A 174 -6.92 -9.41 5.35
N MET A 175 -6.10 -8.44 5.80
CA MET A 175 -5.60 -8.41 7.17
C MET A 175 -6.74 -8.18 8.19
N ILE A 176 -7.73 -7.33 7.86
CA ILE A 176 -8.88 -7.09 8.75
C ILE A 176 -9.73 -8.36 8.84
N GLU A 177 -10.02 -8.99 7.71
CA GLU A 177 -10.78 -10.25 7.68
C GLU A 177 -10.11 -11.33 8.51
N ASP A 178 -8.79 -11.48 8.41
CA ASP A 178 -8.03 -12.51 9.14
C ASP A 178 -8.09 -12.37 10.66
N GLU A 179 -8.24 -11.15 11.18
CA GLU A 179 -8.43 -10.89 12.61
C GLU A 179 -9.86 -11.19 13.11
N ILE A 180 -10.86 -11.28 12.22
CA ILE A 180 -12.25 -11.57 12.63
C ILE A 180 -12.37 -13.05 13.02
N PRO A 181 -12.86 -13.38 14.25
CA PRO A 181 -13.02 -14.76 14.69
C PRO A 181 -13.86 -15.58 13.71
N ASP A 182 -13.44 -16.83 13.48
CA ASP A 182 -14.11 -17.76 12.56
C ASP A 182 -15.60 -17.95 12.90
N GLU A 183 -15.98 -17.86 14.18
CA GLU A 183 -17.37 -17.98 14.60
C GLU A 183 -18.23 -16.83 14.06
N LEU A 184 -17.68 -15.61 14.02
CA LEU A 184 -18.36 -14.44 13.46
C LEU A 184 -18.28 -14.44 11.93
N ARG A 185 -17.13 -14.83 11.38
CA ARG A 185 -16.87 -14.89 9.93
C ARG A 185 -17.74 -15.91 9.21
N ASN A 186 -17.91 -17.10 9.79
CA ASN A 186 -18.68 -18.18 9.17
C ASN A 186 -20.19 -18.11 9.48
N ALA A 187 -20.59 -17.28 10.45
CA ALA A 187 -22.00 -17.07 10.79
C ALA A 187 -22.74 -16.19 9.77
N ASP A 188 -22.01 -15.39 8.98
CA ASP A 188 -22.58 -14.64 7.86
C ASP A 188 -21.80 -14.93 6.57
N PRO A 189 -22.41 -15.49 5.52
CA PRO A 189 -21.77 -15.51 4.20
C PRO A 189 -21.47 -14.08 3.69
N ALA A 190 -22.12 -13.04 4.22
CA ALA A 190 -21.78 -11.65 3.96
C ALA A 190 -20.54 -11.15 4.71
N VAL A 191 -19.95 -11.90 5.66
CA VAL A 191 -18.62 -11.53 6.19
C VAL A 191 -17.53 -11.79 5.16
N SER A 192 -17.68 -12.85 4.35
CA SER A 192 -16.91 -13.06 3.13
C SER A 192 -17.37 -12.05 2.06
N GLY A 193 -17.06 -10.77 2.28
CA GLY A 193 -17.65 -9.63 1.58
C GLY A 193 -18.02 -8.45 2.51
N ALA A 194 -17.82 -8.53 3.82
CA ALA A 194 -18.21 -7.45 4.74
C ALA A 194 -17.44 -6.15 4.50
N LEU A 195 -16.34 -6.25 3.76
CA LEU A 195 -15.56 -5.12 3.28
C LEU A 195 -16.13 -4.46 2.03
N ASP A 196 -17.24 -4.97 1.48
CA ASP A 196 -17.99 -4.32 0.41
C ASP A 196 -18.58 -2.98 0.87
N ASN A 197 -18.90 -2.88 2.16
CA ASN A 197 -19.28 -1.64 2.83
C ASN A 197 -18.09 -1.05 3.57
N SER A 198 -17.02 -0.73 2.83
CA SER A 198 -15.84 -0.03 3.33
C SER A 198 -15.60 1.30 2.60
N THR A 199 -14.87 2.20 3.25
CA THR A 199 -14.37 3.43 2.64
C THR A 199 -12.98 3.72 3.20
N THR A 200 -12.13 4.36 2.40
CA THR A 200 -10.77 4.66 2.82
C THR A 200 -10.29 5.99 2.25
N ASP A 201 -9.50 6.71 3.04
CA ASP A 201 -8.78 7.90 2.57
C ASP A 201 -7.31 7.60 2.17
N CYS A 202 -6.94 6.30 2.08
CA CYS A 202 -5.65 5.83 1.53
C CYS A 202 -5.57 6.02 -0.01
N THR A 203 -5.76 7.25 -0.48
CA THR A 203 -5.90 7.61 -1.91
C THR A 203 -4.61 7.61 -2.69
N THR A 204 -3.46 7.71 -2.02
CA THR A 204 -2.15 7.76 -2.67
C THR A 204 -1.58 6.38 -2.94
N GLY A 205 -2.00 5.36 -2.18
CA GLY A 205 -1.52 3.98 -2.32
C GLY A 205 0.01 3.90 -2.35
N GLN A 206 0.71 4.77 -1.59
CA GLN A 206 2.17 4.81 -1.65
C GLN A 206 2.73 3.50 -1.11
N LEU A 207 3.18 2.65 -2.04
CA LEU A 207 3.96 1.45 -1.75
C LEU A 207 5.47 1.71 -1.90
N HIS A 208 5.86 2.83 -2.49
CA HIS A 208 7.24 3.25 -2.76
C HIS A 208 7.40 4.75 -2.52
#